data_AF-A0AAE3IC64-F1
#
_entry.id   AF-A0AAE3IC64-F1
#
_cell.length_a   1.000
_cell.length_b   1.000
_cell.length_c   1.000
_cell.angle_alpha   90.00
_cell.angle_beta   90.00
_cell.angle_gamma   90.00
#
_symmetry.space_group_name_H-M   'P 1'
#
loop_
_entity.id
_entity.type
_entity.pdbx_description
1 polymer ?
#
loop_
_entity_poly.entity_id
_entity_poly.type
_entity_poly.pdbx_seq_one_letter_code
_entity_poly.pdbx_strand_id
1 'polypeptide(L)'
;MENGTAGGRFEAYRQRFDAVDRAITGAMDQWSIPVLRVSVAVVFIWFGTLKLLDVSPAADLVSSTVYVVPPEVFVPVLGVWEMLIGIFLLYRPLIRAGIFLLFLQLPGTFLPLVLLPEVVYTTAPYALTVEGQYIVKNLVIIGAALAIGSTVRSSAER
;
A
#
# COMPACT_ATOMS: atom_id res chain seq x y z
N MET A 1 -35.58 -43.86 24.84
CA MET A 1 -35.80 -42.40 24.77
C MET A 1 -34.44 -41.72 24.87
N GLU A 2 -33.70 -41.58 23.78
CA GLU A 2 -32.37 -40.95 23.82
C GLU A 2 -31.99 -40.52 22.39
N ASN A 3 -32.44 -39.35 21.95
CA ASN A 3 -31.99 -38.75 20.67
C ASN A 3 -32.17 -37.21 20.58
N GLY A 4 -32.52 -36.54 21.68
CA GLY A 4 -32.84 -35.10 21.67
C GLY A 4 -31.69 -34.14 22.04
N THR A 5 -30.57 -34.64 22.58
CA THR A 5 -29.54 -33.80 23.21
C THR A 5 -28.36 -33.45 22.30
N ALA A 6 -28.10 -34.22 21.25
CA ALA A 6 -27.00 -33.98 20.32
C ALA A 6 -27.30 -32.83 19.32
N GLY A 7 -28.53 -32.74 18.83
CA GLY A 7 -28.96 -31.71 17.87
C GLY A 7 -28.94 -30.29 18.45
N GLY A 8 -29.46 -30.11 19.67
CA GLY A 8 -29.50 -28.79 20.33
C GLY A 8 -28.13 -28.23 20.69
N ARG A 9 -27.15 -29.08 21.00
CA ARG A 9 -25.75 -28.63 21.21
C ARG A 9 -25.13 -28.16 19.90
N PHE A 10 -25.36 -28.87 18.80
CA PHE A 10 -24.84 -28.51 17.48
C PHE A 10 -25.43 -27.19 16.95
N GLU A 11 -26.71 -26.95 17.18
CA GLU A 11 -27.38 -25.68 16.83
C GLU A 11 -26.89 -24.51 17.68
N ALA A 12 -26.67 -24.72 18.99
CA ALA A 12 -26.10 -23.70 19.86
C ALA A 12 -24.64 -23.34 19.47
N TYR A 13 -23.83 -24.32 19.05
CA TYR A 13 -22.49 -24.05 18.51
C TYR A 13 -22.54 -23.26 17.21
N ARG A 14 -23.45 -23.60 16.29
CA ARG A 14 -23.64 -22.85 15.03
C ARG A 14 -24.08 -21.41 15.28
N GLN A 15 -25.08 -21.18 16.13
CA GLN A 15 -25.55 -19.82 16.45
C GLN A 15 -24.47 -18.96 17.11
N ARG A 16 -23.64 -19.56 17.97
CA ARG A 16 -22.52 -18.87 18.63
C ARG A 16 -21.40 -18.57 17.63
N PHE A 17 -21.14 -19.49 16.70
CA PHE A 17 -20.21 -19.28 15.59
C PHE A 17 -20.69 -18.15 14.67
N ASP A 18 -21.94 -18.16 14.25
CA ASP A 18 -22.54 -17.12 13.39
C ASP A 18 -22.59 -15.74 14.08
N ALA A 19 -22.71 -15.71 15.41
CA ALA A 19 -22.64 -14.47 16.17
C ALA A 19 -21.20 -13.91 16.21
N VAL A 20 -20.21 -14.77 16.40
CA VAL A 20 -18.79 -14.40 16.38
C VAL A 20 -18.36 -13.96 14.98
N ASP A 21 -18.76 -14.70 13.94
CA ASP A 21 -18.45 -14.38 12.54
C ASP A 21 -19.03 -13.02 12.12
N ARG A 22 -20.27 -12.72 12.51
CA ARG A 22 -20.88 -11.39 12.28
C ARG A 22 -20.17 -10.28 13.03
N ALA A 23 -19.74 -10.51 14.28
CA ALA A 23 -19.00 -9.52 15.05
C ALA A 23 -17.63 -9.24 14.43
N ILE A 24 -16.92 -10.29 13.99
CA ILE A 24 -15.63 -10.18 13.31
C ILE A 24 -15.79 -9.44 11.98
N THR A 25 -16.76 -9.84 11.15
CA THR A 25 -17.04 -9.21 9.86
C THR A 25 -17.40 -7.73 10.01
N GLY A 26 -18.19 -7.37 11.03
CA GLY A 26 -18.51 -5.98 11.34
C GLY A 26 -17.28 -5.16 11.74
N ALA A 27 -16.38 -5.73 12.55
CA ALA A 27 -15.12 -5.07 12.91
C ALA A 27 -14.20 -4.91 11.69
N MET A 28 -14.12 -5.93 10.83
CA MET A 28 -13.32 -5.89 9.60
C MET A 28 -13.82 -4.80 8.65
N ASP A 29 -15.13 -4.68 8.44
CA ASP A 29 -15.70 -3.63 7.59
C ASP A 29 -15.35 -2.23 8.11
N GLN A 30 -15.52 -2.00 9.42
CA GLN A 30 -15.27 -0.70 10.05
C GLN A 30 -13.78 -0.30 10.05
N TRP A 31 -12.86 -1.23 10.27
CA TRP A 31 -11.44 -0.95 10.42
C TRP A 31 -10.59 -1.14 9.16
N SER A 32 -11.11 -1.86 8.15
CA SER A 32 -10.38 -2.16 6.90
C SER A 32 -9.76 -0.90 6.27
N ILE A 33 -10.58 0.11 5.96
CA ILE A 33 -10.12 1.32 5.27
C ILE A 33 -9.26 2.23 6.16
N PRO A 34 -9.62 2.52 7.43
CA PRO A 34 -8.76 3.28 8.32
C PRO A 34 -7.37 2.65 8.49
N VAL A 35 -7.30 1.34 8.73
CA VAL A 35 -6.03 0.62 8.89
C VAL A 35 -5.24 0.65 7.59
N LEU A 36 -5.88 0.38 6.45
CA LEU A 36 -5.22 0.42 5.14
C LEU A 36 -4.62 1.79 4.85
N ARG A 37 -5.37 2.87 5.14
CA ARG A 37 -4.90 4.24 4.95
C ARG A 37 -3.71 4.58 5.84
N VAL A 38 -3.78 4.25 7.14
CA VAL A 38 -2.68 4.50 8.07
C VAL A 38 -1.45 3.68 7.67
N SER A 39 -1.61 2.42 7.28
CA SER A 39 -0.53 1.57 6.80
C SER A 39 0.17 2.17 5.57
N VAL A 40 -0.58 2.60 4.56
CA VAL A 40 0.01 3.25 3.37
C VAL A 40 0.71 4.54 3.77
N ALA A 41 0.08 5.38 4.60
CA ALA A 41 0.67 6.65 5.04
C ALA A 41 2.00 6.44 5.78
N VAL A 42 2.05 5.48 6.71
CA VAL A 42 3.26 5.13 7.47
C VAL A 42 4.36 4.64 6.55
N VAL A 43 4.04 3.74 5.61
CA VAL A 43 5.01 3.21 4.64
C VAL A 43 5.64 4.33 3.81
N PHE A 44 4.83 5.25 3.29
CA PHE A 44 5.31 6.38 2.49
C PHE A 44 6.16 7.37 3.31
N ILE A 45 5.71 7.73 4.52
CA ILE A 45 6.49 8.62 5.40
C ILE A 45 7.82 7.97 5.79
N TRP A 46 7.80 6.68 6.12
CA TRP A 46 8.99 5.95 6.53
C TRP A 46 10.01 5.84 5.40
N PHE A 47 9.59 5.38 4.22
CA PHE A 47 10.49 5.28 3.07
C PHE A 47 10.96 6.63 2.57
N GLY A 48 10.11 7.66 2.60
CA GLY A 48 10.53 9.01 2.27
C GLY A 48 11.60 9.53 3.24
N THR A 49 11.40 9.31 4.54
CA THR A 49 12.39 9.69 5.58
C THR A 49 13.72 8.96 5.38
N LEU A 50 13.71 7.66 5.05
CA LEU A 50 14.93 6.91 4.78
C LEU A 50 15.71 7.45 3.57
N LYS A 51 15.02 7.97 2.55
CA LYS A 51 15.65 8.62 1.39
C LYS A 51 16.30 9.96 1.76
N LEU A 52 15.72 10.71 2.70
CA LEU A 52 16.31 11.97 3.19
C LEU A 52 17.57 11.75 4.03
N LEU A 53 17.71 10.57 4.64
CA LEU A 53 18.85 10.23 5.49
C LEU A 53 20.00 9.52 4.73
N ASP A 54 19.93 9.42 3.40
CA ASP A 54 20.88 8.70 2.54
C ASP A 54 21.11 7.21 2.93
N VAL A 55 20.18 6.60 3.65
CA VAL A 55 20.26 5.17 4.05
C VAL A 55 19.41 4.28 3.12
N SER A 56 18.95 4.81 1.98
CA SER A 56 18.00 4.12 1.11
C SER A 56 18.69 3.36 -0.03
N PRO A 57 18.36 2.07 -0.26
CA PRO A 57 18.78 1.31 -1.45
C PRO A 57 18.33 1.93 -2.78
N ALA A 58 17.41 2.89 -2.74
CA ALA A 58 16.92 3.58 -3.93
C ALA A 58 17.99 4.46 -4.60
N ALA A 59 19.04 4.88 -3.88
CA ALA A 59 20.12 5.67 -4.45
C ALA A 59 20.86 4.89 -5.56
N ASP A 60 21.16 3.62 -5.31
CA ASP A 60 21.84 2.72 -6.27
C ASP A 60 20.97 2.38 -7.49
N LEU A 61 19.64 2.34 -7.30
CA LEU A 61 18.68 2.12 -8.39
C LEU A 61 18.56 3.36 -9.28
N VAL A 62 18.47 4.54 -8.66
CA VAL A 62 18.31 5.83 -9.36
C VAL A 62 19.58 6.21 -10.11
N SER A 63 20.77 5.98 -9.53
CA SER A 63 22.05 6.24 -10.21
C SER A 63 22.19 5.50 -11.53
N SER A 64 21.51 4.36 -11.66
CA SER A 64 21.53 3.54 -12.85
C SER A 64 20.42 3.92 -13.86
N THR A 65 19.38 4.67 -13.44
CA THR A 65 18.16 4.89 -14.23
C THR A 65 17.96 6.29 -14.78
N VAL A 66 18.44 7.32 -14.08
CA VAL A 66 18.17 8.71 -14.45
C VAL A 66 19.47 9.41 -14.83
N TYR A 67 19.84 9.34 -16.11
CA TYR A 67 20.95 10.12 -16.67
C TYR A 67 20.67 11.64 -16.75
N VAL A 68 19.43 12.07 -16.44
CA VAL A 68 18.94 13.44 -16.68
C VAL A 68 19.11 14.35 -15.45
N VAL A 69 19.14 13.78 -14.24
CA VAL A 69 19.24 14.53 -12.98
C VAL A 69 20.16 13.77 -12.02
N PRO A 70 21.12 14.43 -11.35
CA PRO A 70 21.98 13.79 -10.37
C PRO A 70 21.15 13.05 -9.29
N PRO A 71 21.48 11.78 -8.98
CA PRO A 71 20.79 10.99 -7.96
C PRO A 71 20.75 11.70 -6.59
N GLU A 72 21.82 12.42 -6.28
CA GLU A 72 22.00 13.26 -5.08
C GLU A 72 20.90 14.31 -4.90
N VAL A 73 20.27 14.75 -6.00
CA VAL A 73 19.17 15.72 -5.96
C VAL A 73 17.83 15.01 -6.13
N PHE A 74 17.76 13.99 -6.99
CA PHE A 74 16.53 13.29 -7.30
C PHE A 74 16.01 12.45 -6.12
N VAL A 75 16.90 11.75 -5.39
CA VAL A 75 16.53 10.87 -4.28
C VAL A 75 15.92 11.65 -3.10
N PRO A 76 16.50 12.77 -2.63
CA PRO A 76 15.86 13.59 -1.59
C PRO A 76 14.52 14.19 -2.04
N VAL A 77 14.41 14.64 -3.29
CA VAL A 77 13.15 15.18 -3.83
C VAL A 77 12.05 14.10 -3.83
N LEU A 78 12.37 12.88 -4.28
CA LEU A 78 11.46 11.75 -4.17
C LEU A 78 11.10 11.42 -2.72
N GLY A 79 12.06 11.51 -1.80
CA GLY A 79 11.79 11.28 -0.38
C GLY A 79 10.81 12.29 0.21
N VAL A 80 10.96 13.58 -0.11
CA VAL A 80 10.01 14.63 0.29
C VAL A 80 8.64 14.37 -0.36
N TRP A 81 8.62 13.98 -1.63
CA TRP A 81 7.38 13.66 -2.35
C TRP A 81 6.61 12.52 -1.68
N GLU A 82 7.30 11.45 -1.29
CA GLU A 82 6.71 10.31 -0.58
C GLU A 82 6.18 10.71 0.79
N MET A 83 6.93 11.52 1.54
CA MET A 83 6.46 12.05 2.83
C MET A 83 5.18 12.87 2.66
N LEU A 84 5.10 13.73 1.63
CA LEU A 84 3.91 14.52 1.34
C LEU A 84 2.69 13.64 1.03
N ILE A 85 2.87 12.57 0.24
CA ILE A 85 1.81 11.58 -0.02
C ILE A 85 1.30 11.01 1.30
N GLY A 86 2.19 10.51 2.15
CA GLY A 86 1.78 9.88 3.40
C GLY A 86 1.09 10.85 4.37
N ILE A 87 1.58 12.09 4.48
CA ILE A 87 0.94 13.15 5.29
C ILE A 87 -0.45 13.49 4.75
N PHE A 88 -0.60 13.61 3.43
CA PHE A 88 -1.88 13.93 2.79
C PHE A 88 -2.89 12.79 2.95
N LEU A 89 -2.44 11.54 2.92
CA LEU A 89 -3.28 10.39 3.21
C LEU A 89 -3.72 10.33 4.67
N LEU A 90 -2.93 10.86 5.61
CA LEU A 90 -3.31 10.92 7.03
C LEU A 90 -4.36 11.99 7.31
N TYR A 91 -4.31 13.13 6.60
CA TYR A 91 -5.24 14.24 6.78
C TYR A 91 -6.46 14.13 5.84
N ARG A 92 -7.65 13.85 6.41
CA ARG A 92 -8.89 13.54 5.66
C ARG A 92 -9.20 14.48 4.47
N PRO A 93 -9.14 15.82 4.62
CA PRO A 93 -9.40 16.74 3.49
C PRO A 93 -8.40 16.62 2.33
N LEU A 94 -7.17 16.20 2.60
CA LEU A 94 -6.09 16.12 1.61
C LEU A 94 -5.96 14.74 0.96
N ILE A 95 -6.80 13.75 1.34
CA ILE A 95 -6.72 12.39 0.78
C ILE A 95 -6.75 12.39 -0.75
N ARG A 96 -7.60 13.23 -1.37
CA ARG A 96 -7.68 13.32 -2.85
C ARG A 96 -6.36 13.81 -3.45
N ALA A 97 -5.74 14.81 -2.82
CA ALA A 97 -4.43 15.31 -3.24
C ALA A 97 -3.36 14.23 -3.03
N GLY A 98 -3.37 13.53 -1.89
CA GLY A 98 -2.42 12.44 -1.60
C GLY A 98 -2.50 11.31 -2.61
N ILE A 99 -3.71 10.87 -2.98
CA ILE A 99 -3.92 9.86 -4.02
C ILE A 99 -3.44 10.37 -5.39
N PHE A 100 -3.72 11.63 -5.72
CA PHE A 100 -3.24 12.22 -6.97
C PHE A 100 -1.70 12.23 -7.05
N LEU A 101 -1.03 12.67 -5.98
CA LEU A 101 0.44 12.66 -5.89
C LEU A 101 1.01 11.24 -5.98
N LEU A 102 0.34 10.26 -5.37
CA LEU A 102 0.69 8.85 -5.47
C LEU A 102 0.62 8.37 -6.92
N PHE A 103 -0.48 8.64 -7.63
CA PHE A 103 -0.62 8.26 -9.03
C PHE A 103 0.39 8.95 -9.95
N LEU A 104 0.81 10.17 -9.63
CA LEU A 104 1.87 10.86 -10.38
C LEU A 104 3.24 10.15 -10.22
N GLN A 105 3.52 9.61 -9.03
CA GLN A 105 4.78 8.91 -8.75
C GLN A 105 4.85 7.52 -9.41
N LEU A 106 3.73 6.82 -9.53
CA LEU A 106 3.71 5.41 -9.97
C LEU A 106 4.44 5.15 -11.29
N PRO A 107 4.24 5.91 -12.40
CA PRO A 107 4.97 5.68 -13.64
C PRO A 107 6.49 5.68 -13.46
N GLY A 108 7.02 6.59 -12.63
CA GLY A 108 8.45 6.65 -12.32
C GLY A 108 8.94 5.41 -11.60
N THR A 109 8.12 4.83 -10.71
CA THR A 109 8.49 3.59 -9.99
C THR A 109 8.48 2.33 -10.86
N PHE A 110 7.68 2.30 -11.92
CA PHE A 110 7.62 1.17 -12.85
C PHE A 110 8.64 1.29 -14.00
N LEU A 111 9.20 2.47 -14.23
CA LEU A 111 10.15 2.73 -15.32
C LEU A 111 11.37 1.78 -15.34
N PRO A 112 11.99 1.42 -14.19
CA PRO A 112 13.15 0.51 -14.18
C PRO A 112 12.85 -0.89 -14.73
N LEU A 113 11.60 -1.37 -14.71
CA LEU A 113 11.25 -2.68 -15.30
C LEU A 113 11.58 -2.77 -16.79
N VAL A 114 11.49 -1.64 -17.50
CA VAL A 114 11.73 -1.58 -18.94
C VAL A 114 13.12 -1.05 -19.23
N LEU A 115 13.56 -0.03 -18.49
CA LEU A 115 14.85 0.62 -18.75
C LEU A 115 16.06 -0.13 -18.16
N LEU A 116 15.90 -0.82 -17.03
CA LEU A 116 16.98 -1.51 -16.31
C LEU A 116 16.63 -2.98 -16.03
N PRO A 117 16.45 -3.79 -17.07
CA PRO A 117 16.12 -5.20 -16.89
C PRO A 117 17.21 -5.97 -16.12
N GLU A 118 18.47 -5.56 -16.22
CA GLU A 118 19.61 -6.16 -15.52
C GLU A 118 19.61 -5.96 -14.00
N VAL A 119 18.97 -4.89 -13.51
CA VAL A 119 18.81 -4.64 -12.07
C VAL A 119 17.51 -5.23 -11.54
N VAL A 120 16.49 -5.32 -12.40
CA VAL A 120 15.14 -5.74 -12.02
C VAL A 120 14.91 -7.25 -12.15
N TYR A 121 15.62 -7.92 -13.06
CA TYR A 121 15.47 -9.35 -13.32
C TYR A 121 16.75 -10.14 -13.04
N THR A 122 16.61 -11.26 -12.35
CA THR A 122 17.65 -12.30 -12.30
C THR A 122 17.67 -13.11 -13.60
N THR A 123 16.47 -13.39 -14.13
CA THR A 123 16.24 -13.97 -15.46
C THR A 123 15.02 -13.30 -16.08
N ALA A 124 15.25 -12.41 -17.05
CA ALA A 124 14.16 -11.71 -17.71
C ALA A 124 13.28 -12.67 -18.54
N PRO A 125 11.94 -12.50 -18.58
CA PRO A 125 11.12 -11.48 -17.93
C PRO A 125 10.38 -11.94 -16.65
N TYR A 126 10.65 -13.13 -16.12
CA TYR A 126 9.81 -13.75 -15.08
C TYR A 126 10.47 -13.87 -13.70
N ALA A 127 11.80 -13.90 -13.61
CA ALA A 127 12.50 -14.00 -12.33
C ALA A 127 13.00 -12.62 -11.90
N LEU A 128 12.41 -12.07 -10.82
CA LEU A 128 12.68 -10.72 -10.31
C LEU A 128 13.75 -10.72 -9.23
N THR A 129 14.57 -9.68 -9.22
CA THR A 129 15.43 -9.32 -8.08
C THR A 129 14.60 -8.82 -6.90
N VAL A 130 15.26 -8.50 -5.78
CA VAL A 130 14.58 -7.92 -4.60
C VAL A 130 13.99 -6.54 -4.96
N GLU A 131 14.72 -5.75 -5.74
CA GLU A 131 14.33 -4.47 -6.29
C GLU A 131 13.09 -4.62 -7.19
N GLY A 132 13.12 -5.59 -8.11
CA GLY A 132 11.99 -5.90 -8.97
C GLY A 132 10.73 -6.31 -8.21
N GLN A 133 10.89 -7.10 -7.14
CA GLN A 133 9.78 -7.46 -6.25
C GLN A 133 9.17 -6.24 -5.56
N TYR A 134 9.99 -5.29 -5.11
CA TYR A 134 9.49 -4.04 -4.52
C TYR A 134 8.70 -3.21 -5.54
N ILE A 135 9.16 -3.13 -6.79
CA ILE A 135 8.41 -2.44 -7.86
C ILE A 135 7.05 -3.11 -8.09
N VAL A 136 7.00 -4.43 -8.24
CA VAL A 136 5.73 -5.15 -8.49
C VAL A 136 4.77 -5.03 -7.30
N LYS A 137 5.28 -4.96 -6.06
CA LYS A 137 4.45 -4.72 -4.86
C LYS A 137 3.71 -3.38 -4.88
N ASN A 138 4.10 -2.40 -5.72
CA ASN A 138 3.34 -1.16 -5.88
C ASN A 138 1.92 -1.40 -6.42
N LEU A 139 1.62 -2.56 -7.02
CA LEU A 139 0.24 -2.97 -7.36
C LEU A 139 -0.67 -3.04 -6.12
N VAL A 140 -0.14 -3.47 -4.97
CA VAL A 140 -0.88 -3.48 -3.70
C VAL A 140 -1.18 -2.05 -3.25
N ILE A 141 -0.22 -1.14 -3.41
CA ILE A 141 -0.40 0.28 -3.11
C ILE A 141 -1.45 0.92 -4.02
N ILE A 142 -1.48 0.58 -5.31
CA ILE A 142 -2.53 1.00 -6.24
C ILE A 142 -3.90 0.52 -5.76
N GLY A 143 -4.03 -0.77 -5.44
CA GLY A 143 -5.27 -1.33 -4.90
C GLY A 143 -5.72 -0.62 -3.62
N ALA A 144 -4.78 -0.32 -2.73
CA ALA A 144 -5.04 0.43 -1.51
C ALA A 144 -5.51 1.87 -1.79
N ALA A 145 -4.85 2.58 -2.71
CA ALA A 145 -5.21 3.94 -3.08
C ALA A 145 -6.62 4.02 -3.70
N LEU A 146 -6.99 3.04 -4.53
CA LEU A 146 -8.33 2.94 -5.11
C LEU A 146 -9.39 2.66 -4.03
N ALA A 147 -9.11 1.71 -3.11
CA ALA A 147 -10.01 1.39 -2.00
C ALA A 147 -10.19 2.57 -1.04
N ILE A 148 -9.11 3.30 -0.71
CA ILE A 148 -9.19 4.51 0.09
C ILE A 148 -9.99 5.59 -0.66
N GLY A 149 -9.70 5.79 -1.95
CA GLY A 149 -10.34 6.79 -2.81
C GLY A 149 -11.84 6.63 -2.95
N SER A 150 -12.34 5.38 -2.99
CA SER A 150 -13.78 5.10 -3.10
C SER A 150 -14.56 5.60 -1.88
N THR A 151 -13.95 5.63 -0.69
CA THR A 151 -14.59 6.10 0.55
C THR A 151 -14.64 7.63 0.69
N VAL A 152 -13.89 8.36 -0.13
CA VAL A 152 -13.82 9.83 -0.02
C VAL A 152 -15.11 10.51 -0.51
N ARG A 153 -15.89 9.85 -1.38
CA ARG A 153 -17.19 10.38 -1.83
C ARG A 153 -18.32 10.11 -0.83
N SER A 154 -18.31 8.98 -0.14
CA SER A 154 -19.37 8.61 0.83
C SER A 154 -19.39 9.48 2.08
N SER A 155 -18.29 10.19 2.37
CA SER A 155 -18.19 11.14 3.50
C SER A 155 -18.59 12.58 3.14
N ALA A 156 -18.78 12.89 1.85
CA ALA A 156 -19.19 14.22 1.38
C ALA A 156 -20.72 14.37 1.25
N GLU A 157 -21.46 13.26 1.37
CA GLU A 157 -22.91 13.17 1.24
C GLU A 157 -23.62 12.89 2.59
N ARG A 158 -22.90 12.95 3.72
CA ARG A 158 -23.45 12.89 5.08
C ARG A 158 -23.10 14.18 5.82
#